data_AF-A0A3P7MV06-F1
#
_entry.id   AF-A0A3P7MV06-F1
#
_cell.length_a   1.000
_cell.length_b   1.000
_cell.length_c   1.000
_cell.angle_alpha   90.00
_cell.angle_beta   90.00
_cell.angle_gamma   90.00
#
_symmetry.space_group_name_H-M   'P 1'
#
loop_
_entity.id
_entity.type
_entity.pdbx_description
1 polymer ?
#
loop_
_entity_poly.entity_id
_entity_poly.type
_entity_poly.pdbx_seq_one_letter_code
_entity_poly.pdbx_strand_id
1 'polypeptide(L)'
;MPIDTRPKMSDAIPHINIGREYQARVRKWNDRKIHASELEAIEDRDEIVFSSDILRDIEKDQIEAFELLACSQAIPRPGRNKELALHLLMENKGNIEAAVADLLRSDTLDWEQYQIIYGSSYLDSTLWTPEEVNAFQDAI
;
A
#
# COMPACT_ATOMS: atom_id res chain seq x y z
N MET A 1 -39.37 -6.78 -40.55
CA MET A 1 -39.13 -7.85 -39.56
C MET A 1 -38.82 -7.17 -38.23
N PRO A 2 -39.60 -7.38 -37.16
CA PRO A 2 -39.30 -6.79 -35.86
C PRO A 2 -38.09 -7.50 -35.23
N ILE A 3 -37.17 -6.71 -34.67
CA ILE A 3 -35.97 -7.20 -33.97
C ILE A 3 -36.42 -7.75 -32.62
N ASP A 4 -36.17 -9.04 -32.38
CA ASP A 4 -36.49 -9.70 -31.11
C ASP A 4 -35.60 -9.15 -29.99
N THR A 5 -36.20 -8.49 -29.01
CA THR A 5 -35.53 -7.80 -27.89
C THR A 5 -35.50 -8.62 -26.61
N ARG A 6 -35.73 -9.94 -26.66
CA ARG A 6 -35.69 -10.80 -25.47
C ARG A 6 -34.24 -11.05 -25.02
N PRO A 7 -33.97 -11.16 -23.70
CA PRO A 7 -32.65 -11.54 -23.20
C PRO A 7 -32.31 -12.94 -23.71
N LYS A 8 -31.20 -13.08 -24.44
CA LYS A 8 -30.69 -14.40 -24.86
C LYS A 8 -30.29 -15.17 -23.60
N MET A 9 -30.86 -16.35 -23.44
CA MET A 9 -30.54 -17.29 -22.35
C MET A 9 -29.01 -17.49 -22.28
N SER A 10 -28.44 -17.46 -21.07
CA SER A 10 -27.01 -17.67 -20.87
C SER A 10 -26.66 -19.11 -21.24
N ASP A 11 -25.91 -19.30 -22.33
CA ASP A 11 -25.30 -20.59 -22.68
C ASP A 11 -24.05 -20.82 -21.81
N ALA A 12 -23.60 -22.06 -21.69
CA ALA A 12 -22.46 -22.50 -20.87
C ALA A 12 -21.09 -22.01 -21.40
N ILE A 13 -21.07 -21.34 -22.56
CA ILE A 13 -19.87 -20.80 -23.18
C ILE A 13 -19.77 -19.31 -22.82
N PRO A 14 -18.67 -18.86 -22.19
CA PRO A 14 -18.52 -17.44 -21.84
C PRO A 14 -18.45 -16.59 -23.11
N HIS A 15 -19.20 -15.50 -23.13
CA HIS A 15 -19.25 -14.54 -24.23
C HIS A 15 -18.97 -13.12 -23.72
N ILE A 16 -18.42 -12.27 -24.59
CA ILE A 16 -18.24 -10.84 -24.31
C ILE A 16 -19.54 -10.12 -24.66
N ASN A 17 -20.11 -9.43 -23.67
CA ASN A 17 -21.33 -8.64 -23.86
C ASN A 17 -21.00 -7.31 -24.56
N ILE A 18 -21.79 -6.96 -25.57
CA ILE A 18 -21.64 -5.72 -26.35
C ILE A 18 -22.93 -4.92 -26.23
N GLY A 19 -22.84 -3.68 -25.77
CA GLY A 19 -23.96 -2.77 -25.62
C GLY A 19 -23.63 -1.61 -24.69
N ARG A 20 -24.45 -0.54 -24.70
CA ARG A 20 -24.24 0.66 -23.89
C ARG A 20 -24.09 0.37 -22.38
N GLU A 21 -24.75 -0.68 -21.92
CA GLU A 21 -24.70 -1.20 -20.54
C GLU A 21 -23.34 -1.83 -20.19
N TYR A 22 -22.54 -2.24 -21.19
CA TYR A 22 -21.29 -3.00 -21.03
C TYR A 22 -20.04 -2.26 -21.52
N GLN A 23 -20.21 -1.17 -22.27
CA GLN A 23 -19.12 -0.45 -22.93
C GLN A 23 -18.80 0.86 -22.20
N ALA A 24 -17.52 1.16 -22.01
CA ALA A 24 -17.09 2.40 -21.41
C ALA A 24 -17.43 3.62 -22.28
N ARG A 25 -17.80 4.73 -21.65
CA ARG A 25 -17.99 6.01 -22.35
C ARG A 25 -16.62 6.63 -22.64
N VAL A 26 -16.17 6.50 -23.88
CA VAL A 26 -14.95 7.16 -24.36
C VAL A 26 -15.21 8.66 -24.49
N ARG A 27 -14.49 9.47 -23.70
CA ARG A 27 -14.53 10.93 -23.85
C ARG A 27 -13.81 11.32 -25.14
N LYS A 28 -14.33 12.31 -25.87
CA LYS A 28 -13.65 12.87 -27.04
C LYS A 28 -12.33 13.49 -26.60
N TRP A 29 -11.29 13.31 -27.42
CA TRP A 29 -10.01 13.97 -27.23
C TRP A 29 -10.21 15.49 -27.15
N ASN A 30 -9.55 16.13 -26.20
CA ASN A 30 -9.55 17.57 -26.03
C ASN A 30 -8.11 18.06 -26.26
N ASP A 31 -7.87 18.77 -27.36
CA ASP A 31 -6.55 19.31 -27.72
C ASP A 31 -6.05 20.39 -26.75
N ARG A 32 -6.92 20.84 -25.84
CA ARG A 32 -6.55 21.79 -24.80
C ARG A 32 -5.66 21.12 -23.76
N LYS A 33 -4.48 21.69 -23.55
CA LYS A 33 -3.60 21.34 -22.43
C LYS A 33 -4.33 21.62 -21.11
N ILE A 34 -4.39 20.60 -20.25
CA ILE A 34 -4.88 20.78 -18.88
C ILE A 34 -3.84 21.60 -18.13
N HIS A 35 -4.27 22.69 -17.49
CA HIS A 35 -3.38 23.56 -16.71
C HIS A 35 -3.08 22.93 -15.34
N ALA A 36 -1.91 23.23 -14.77
CA ALA A 36 -1.52 22.71 -13.45
C ALA A 36 -2.58 23.00 -12.37
N SER A 37 -3.18 24.18 -12.39
CA SER A 37 -4.26 24.57 -11.47
C SER A 37 -5.52 23.70 -11.58
N GLU A 38 -5.81 23.14 -12.77
CA GLU A 38 -6.94 22.23 -12.95
C GLU A 38 -6.61 20.81 -12.49
N LEU A 39 -5.34 20.40 -12.56
CA LEU A 39 -4.87 19.14 -12.02
C LEU A 39 -4.84 19.20 -10.49
N GLU A 40 -4.32 20.28 -9.92
CA GLU A 40 -4.28 20.52 -8.46
C GLU A 40 -5.69 20.68 -7.85
N ALA A 41 -6.67 21.14 -8.63
CA ALA A 41 -8.06 21.22 -8.19
C ALA A 41 -8.76 19.86 -8.11
N ILE A 42 -8.18 18.82 -8.70
CA ILE A 42 -8.67 17.45 -8.52
C ILE A 42 -8.14 16.98 -7.17
N GLU A 43 -9.05 16.71 -6.24
CA GLU A 43 -8.70 16.09 -4.97
C GLU A 43 -7.94 14.80 -5.22
N ASP A 44 -6.72 14.75 -4.72
CA ASP A 44 -5.92 13.53 -4.79
C ASP A 44 -6.56 12.49 -3.87
N ARG A 45 -6.73 11.28 -4.39
CA ARG A 45 -7.30 10.17 -3.62
C ARG A 45 -6.23 9.33 -2.95
N ASP A 46 -4.98 9.58 -3.33
CA ASP A 46 -3.84 8.82 -2.89
C ASP A 46 -2.97 9.68 -1.97
N GLU A 47 -2.31 9.03 -1.01
CA GLU A 47 -1.37 9.68 -0.10
C GLU A 47 0.03 9.13 -0.37
N ILE A 48 1.03 10.02 -0.36
CA ILE A 48 2.42 9.62 -0.58
C ILE A 48 2.97 8.96 0.68
N VAL A 49 3.12 7.64 0.64
CA VAL A 49 3.68 6.85 1.75
C VAL A 49 5.21 6.76 1.73
N PHE A 50 5.83 6.99 0.57
CA PHE A 50 7.28 6.94 0.38
C PHE A 50 7.71 7.71 -0.87
N SER A 51 8.86 8.38 -0.80
CA SER A 51 9.54 9.00 -1.94
C SER A 51 10.99 8.54 -2.02
N SER A 52 11.45 8.12 -3.21
CA SER A 52 12.86 7.76 -3.41
C SER A 52 13.82 8.94 -3.26
N ASP A 53 13.30 10.18 -3.27
CA ASP A 53 14.12 11.37 -3.13
C ASP A 53 14.81 11.48 -1.77
N ILE A 54 14.22 10.89 -0.73
CA ILE A 54 14.81 10.87 0.62
C ILE A 54 16.06 9.99 0.71
N LEU A 55 16.25 9.08 -0.27
CA LEU A 55 17.38 8.16 -0.30
C LEU A 55 18.61 8.73 -1.02
N ARG A 56 18.49 9.89 -1.68
CA ARG A 56 19.54 10.45 -2.54
C ARG A 56 20.86 10.70 -1.81
N ASP A 57 20.77 11.07 -0.54
CA ASP A 57 21.91 11.41 0.31
C ASP A 57 22.36 10.24 1.20
N ILE A 58 21.76 9.06 1.05
CA ILE A 58 22.04 7.88 1.87
C ILE A 58 22.79 6.84 1.04
N GLU A 59 23.90 6.33 1.56
CA GLU A 59 24.63 5.24 0.91
C GLU A 59 23.80 3.94 0.90
N LYS A 60 23.91 3.18 -0.19
CA LYS A 60 23.20 1.92 -0.38
C LYS A 60 23.46 0.92 0.75
N ASP A 61 24.70 0.85 1.23
CA ASP A 61 25.12 -0.05 2.31
C ASP A 61 24.45 0.31 3.65
N GLN A 62 24.21 1.61 3.89
CA GLN A 62 23.51 2.08 5.08
C GLN A 62 22.03 1.68 5.04
N ILE A 63 21.40 1.79 3.87
CA ILE A 63 20.01 1.36 3.66
C ILE A 63 19.90 -0.16 3.87
N GLU A 64 20.81 -0.94 3.28
CA GLU A 64 20.82 -2.41 3.45
C GLU A 64 21.04 -2.83 4.91
N ALA A 65 21.95 -2.16 5.62
CA ALA A 65 22.17 -2.39 7.05
C ALA A 65 20.91 -2.06 7.87
N PHE A 66 20.22 -0.96 7.55
CA PHE A 66 18.99 -0.56 8.23
C PHE A 66 17.84 -1.54 7.99
N GLU A 67 17.65 -2.01 6.76
CA GLU A 67 16.67 -3.06 6.46
C GLU A 67 16.98 -4.37 7.20
N LEU A 68 18.26 -4.73 7.31
CA LEU A 68 18.69 -5.92 8.02
C LEU A 68 18.41 -5.79 9.52
N LEU A 69 18.67 -4.61 10.10
CA LEU A 69 18.35 -4.30 11.49
C LEU A 69 16.84 -4.41 11.74
N ALA A 70 16.00 -3.89 10.84
CA ALA A 70 14.55 -3.95 10.96
C ALA A 70 13.99 -5.38 10.99
N CYS A 71 14.66 -6.32 10.32
CA CYS A 71 14.32 -7.74 10.32
C CYS A 71 15.01 -8.56 11.42
N SER A 72 15.79 -7.91 12.29
CA SER A 72 16.51 -8.59 13.37
C SER A 72 15.63 -8.79 14.60
N GLN A 73 16.02 -9.75 15.46
CA GLN A 73 15.39 -9.98 16.76
C GLN A 73 15.62 -8.84 17.77
N ALA A 74 16.43 -7.83 17.42
CA ALA A 74 16.67 -6.68 18.28
C ALA A 74 15.49 -5.69 18.28
N ILE A 75 14.57 -5.81 17.32
CA ILE A 75 13.42 -4.92 17.21
C ILE A 75 12.25 -5.45 18.04
N PRO A 76 11.60 -4.60 18.87
CA PRO A 76 10.50 -5.02 19.74
C PRO A 76 9.30 -5.63 19.00
N ARG A 77 9.15 -5.31 17.72
CA ARG A 77 8.08 -5.79 16.86
C ARG A 77 8.54 -7.02 16.06
N PRO A 78 7.98 -8.22 16.29
CA PRO A 78 8.34 -9.41 15.51
C PRO A 78 7.84 -9.29 14.06
N GLY A 79 8.60 -9.84 13.12
CA GLY A 79 8.21 -9.93 11.71
C GLY A 79 9.22 -9.30 10.74
N ARG A 80 8.85 -9.25 9.46
CA ARG A 80 9.64 -8.63 8.40
C ARG A 80 9.32 -7.13 8.32
N ASN A 81 9.97 -6.33 9.15
CA ASN A 81 9.65 -4.89 9.29
C ASN A 81 10.34 -3.98 8.26
N LYS A 82 10.68 -4.46 7.06
CA LYS A 82 11.35 -3.61 6.05
C LYS A 82 10.49 -2.42 5.64
N GLU A 83 9.19 -2.66 5.46
CA GLU A 83 8.24 -1.63 5.05
C GLU A 83 8.06 -0.57 6.15
N LEU A 84 7.95 -1.01 7.42
CA LEU A 84 7.94 -0.12 8.58
C LEU A 84 9.22 0.74 8.63
N ALA A 85 10.38 0.15 8.37
CA ALA A 85 11.65 0.88 8.34
C ALA A 85 11.66 1.97 7.26
N LEU A 86 11.15 1.67 6.07
CA LEU A 86 11.04 2.65 4.98
C LEU A 86 10.06 3.78 5.31
N HIS A 87 8.93 3.48 5.95
CA HIS A 87 8.00 4.52 6.41
C HIS A 87 8.61 5.38 7.52
N LEU A 88 9.32 4.78 8.49
CA LEU A 88 10.06 5.55 9.50
C LEU A 88 11.13 6.45 8.87
N LEU A 89 11.79 5.98 7.80
CA LEU A 89 12.76 6.79 7.06
C LEU A 89 12.10 7.95 6.32
N MET A 90 10.91 7.73 5.75
CA MET A 90 10.09 8.78 5.12
C MET A 90 9.66 9.84 6.12
N GLU A 91 9.16 9.43 7.28
CA GLU A 91 8.75 10.31 8.39
C GLU A 91 9.93 11.14 8.91
N ASN A 92 11.11 10.51 8.99
CA ASN A 92 12.36 11.16 9.37
C ASN A 92 13.07 11.89 8.21
N LYS A 93 12.43 12.05 7.05
CA LYS A 93 12.93 12.79 5.88
C LYS A 93 14.32 12.33 5.42
N GLY A 94 14.60 11.03 5.50
CA GLY A 94 15.90 10.45 5.12
C GLY A 94 16.96 10.49 6.22
N ASN A 95 16.64 10.92 7.44
CA ASN A 95 17.57 10.79 8.56
C ASN A 95 17.58 9.36 9.11
N ILE A 96 18.63 8.61 8.74
CA ILE A 96 18.75 7.20 9.12
C ILE A 96 18.93 6.99 10.62
N GLU A 97 19.66 7.87 11.32
CA GLU A 97 19.90 7.74 12.75
C GLU A 97 18.62 7.93 13.56
N ALA A 98 17.81 8.92 13.17
CA ALA A 98 16.51 9.16 13.77
C ALA A 98 15.54 8.00 13.50
N ALA A 99 15.52 7.50 12.26
CA ALA A 99 14.70 6.34 11.89
C ALA A 99 15.10 5.07 12.66
N VAL A 100 16.39 4.86 12.92
CA VAL A 100 16.89 3.77 13.78
C VAL A 100 16.42 3.94 15.22
N ALA A 101 16.48 5.14 15.77
CA ALA A 101 16.02 5.41 17.13
C ALA A 101 14.52 5.12 17.30
N ASP A 102 13.70 5.51 16.32
CA ASP A 102 12.27 5.24 16.33
C ASP A 102 11.96 3.74 16.15
N LEU A 103 12.71 3.06 15.27
CA LEU A 103 12.58 1.61 15.05
C LEU A 103 12.86 0.81 16.34
N LEU A 104 13.90 1.20 17.09
CA LEU A 104 14.25 0.60 18.39
C LEU A 104 13.21 0.89 19.48
N ARG A 105 12.43 1.97 19.32
CA ARG A 105 11.36 2.39 20.25
C ARG A 105 9.96 2.04 19.76
N SER A 106 9.84 1.15 18.77
CA SER A 106 8.55 0.78 18.16
C SER A 106 7.50 0.23 19.14
N ASP A 107 7.90 -0.22 20.33
CA ASP A 107 7.00 -0.64 21.41
C ASP A 107 6.42 0.52 22.24
N THR A 108 7.09 1.66 22.26
CA THR A 108 6.77 2.83 23.10
C THR A 108 6.43 4.07 22.29
N LEU A 109 6.45 3.96 20.96
CA LEU A 109 6.12 5.06 20.06
C LEU A 109 4.62 5.37 20.12
N ASP A 110 4.30 6.66 20.17
CA ASP A 110 2.95 7.14 19.97
C ASP A 110 2.64 7.15 18.47
N TRP A 111 2.10 6.03 17.98
CA TRP A 111 1.84 5.83 16.56
C TRP A 111 0.79 6.80 16.00
N GLU A 112 -0.04 7.44 16.83
CA GLU A 112 -1.00 8.46 16.36
C GLU A 112 -0.30 9.67 15.72
N GLN A 113 0.97 9.90 16.05
CA GLN A 113 1.78 10.97 15.47
C GLN A 113 2.35 10.60 14.08
N TYR A 114 2.33 9.30 13.73
CA TYR A 114 2.86 8.76 12.48
C TYR A 114 1.71 8.29 11.60
N GLN A 115 1.02 9.25 10.97
CA GLN A 115 -0.24 9.00 10.24
C GLN A 115 -0.08 7.92 9.15
N ILE A 116 1.01 7.93 8.40
CA ILE A 116 1.31 6.92 7.37
C ILE A 116 1.42 5.51 7.99
N ILE A 117 2.07 5.43 9.16
CA ILE A 117 2.36 4.15 9.81
C ILE A 117 1.14 3.61 10.55
N TYR A 118 0.36 4.47 11.21
CA TYR A 118 -0.81 4.10 11.99
C TYR A 118 -1.91 3.45 11.14
N GLY A 119 -2.12 3.95 9.93
CA GLY A 119 -3.10 3.39 8.98
C GLY A 119 -2.64 2.12 8.27
N SER A 120 -1.38 1.71 8.45
CA SER A 120 -0.75 0.64 7.67
C SER A 120 -0.72 -0.69 8.42
N SER A 121 -1.10 -1.77 7.73
CA SER A 121 -0.93 -3.14 8.23
C SER A 121 0.25 -3.79 7.53
N TYR A 122 1.27 -4.16 8.32
CA TYR A 122 2.50 -4.74 7.81
C TYR A 122 2.45 -6.27 7.82
N LEU A 123 3.06 -6.89 6.81
CA LEU A 123 3.21 -8.34 6.71
C LEU A 123 3.88 -8.94 7.95
N ASP A 124 3.39 -10.11 8.36
CA ASP A 124 3.89 -10.89 9.51
C ASP A 124 3.88 -10.15 10.86
N SER A 125 3.16 -9.02 10.97
CA SER A 125 3.04 -8.28 12.23
C SER A 125 1.91 -8.77 13.13
N THR A 126 1.00 -9.59 12.60
CA THR A 126 -0.06 -10.24 13.38
C THR A 126 0.46 -11.55 13.94
N LEU A 127 0.65 -11.59 15.26
CA LEU A 127 0.92 -12.82 15.98
C LEU A 127 -0.37 -13.64 16.10
N TRP A 128 -0.30 -14.91 15.72
CA TRP A 128 -1.37 -15.84 16.03
C TRP A 128 -1.23 -16.26 17.49
N THR A 129 -2.33 -16.20 18.23
CA THR A 129 -2.41 -16.79 19.57
C THR A 129 -2.30 -18.32 19.48
N PRO A 130 -1.79 -19.00 20.52
CA PRO A 130 -1.77 -20.46 20.56
C PRO A 130 -3.16 -21.06 20.31
N GLU A 131 -4.22 -20.40 20.78
CA GLU A 131 -5.61 -20.79 20.57
C GLU A 131 -6.03 -20.71 19.10
N GLU A 132 -5.67 -19.64 18.39
CA GLU A 132 -5.93 -19.50 16.94
C GLU A 132 -5.16 -20.53 16.12
N VAL A 133 -3.90 -20.82 16.50
CA VAL A 133 -3.10 -21.86 15.86
C VAL A 133 -3.76 -23.24 16.05
N ASN A 134 -4.19 -23.56 17.27
CA ASN A 134 -4.86 -24.83 17.55
C ASN A 134 -6.21 -24.94 16.81
N ALA A 135 -7.02 -23.89 16.82
CA ALA A 135 -8.30 -23.87 16.12
C ALA A 135 -8.13 -24.04 14.60
N PHE A 136 -7.09 -23.46 14.02
CA PHE A 136 -6.76 -23.66 12.62
C PHE A 136 -6.30 -25.09 12.33
N GLN A 137 -5.46 -25.68 13.18
CA GLN A 137 -5.03 -27.07 13.04
C GLN A 137 -6.20 -28.05 13.16
N ASP A 138 -7.17 -27.80 14.04
CA ASP A 138 -8.35 -28.64 14.23
C ASP A 138 -9.35 -28.56 13.05
N ALA A 139 -9.31 -27.49 12.26
CA ALA A 139 -10.25 -27.23 11.17
C ALA A 139 -9.81 -27.77 9.80
N ILE A 140 -8.59 -28.31 9.67
CA ILE A 140 -7.97 -28.78 8.43
C ILE A 140 -7.85 -30.31 8.44
#